data_AF-A0AA45L303-F1
#
_entry.id   AF-A0AA45L303-F1
#
_cell.length_a   1.000
_cell.length_b   1.000
_cell.length_c   1.000
_cell.angle_alpha   90.00
_cell.angle_beta   90.00
_cell.angle_gamma   90.00
#
_symmetry.space_group_name_H-M   'P 1'
#
loop_
_entity.id
_entity.type
_entity.pdbx_description
1 polymer ?
#
loop_
_entity_poly.entity_id
_entity_poly.type
_entity_poly.pdbx_seq_one_letter_code
_entity_poly.pdbx_strand_id
1 'polypeptide(L)'
;MLCQQYSDKALLNSIETGTVIRALFLDPDGRHITAREQEEGLPEGHLSMLTRLNIEALRRVGAKVSPEARGQLHIHVYDEPIRYNILITDQAKCVVQPYLPDARGVESPTLVIEKDDAVPGLFATFSQVFDSMWDRAKETG
;
A
#
# COMPACT_ATOMS: atom_id res chain seq x y z
N MET A 1 -7.83 -0.11 0.38
CA MET A 1 -8.04 -0.56 1.77
C MET A 1 -7.72 0.56 2.75
N LEU A 2 -6.45 0.90 3.05
CA LEU A 2 -6.11 1.85 4.14
C LEU A 2 -6.73 3.26 3.98
N CYS A 3 -6.49 3.96 2.86
CA CYS A 3 -6.96 5.34 2.64
C CYS A 3 -8.48 5.48 2.45
N GLN A 4 -9.19 4.37 2.21
CA GLN A 4 -10.63 4.37 1.95
C GLN A 4 -11.45 3.86 3.13
N GLN A 5 -10.83 3.09 4.04
CA GLN A 5 -11.51 2.43 5.16
C GLN A 5 -11.17 3.06 6.51
N TYR A 6 -10.06 3.80 6.62
CA TYR A 6 -9.70 4.52 7.83
C TYR A 6 -9.91 6.02 7.64
N SER A 7 -10.56 6.65 8.61
CA SER A 7 -10.64 8.11 8.64
C SER A 7 -9.26 8.72 8.87
N ASP A 8 -9.01 9.92 8.33
CA ASP A 8 -7.81 10.71 8.59
C ASP A 8 -7.50 10.83 10.10
N LYS A 9 -8.54 10.97 10.93
CA LYS A 9 -8.42 11.05 12.40
C LYS A 9 -7.88 9.75 13.01
N ALA A 10 -8.33 8.59 12.53
CA ALA A 10 -7.88 7.30 13.03
C ALA A 10 -6.42 7.03 12.64
N LEU A 11 -6.03 7.37 11.41
CA LEU A 11 -4.65 7.28 10.95
C LEU A 11 -3.73 8.21 11.73
N LEU A 12 -4.14 9.47 11.90
CA LEU A 12 -3.41 10.44 12.70
C LEU A 12 -3.21 9.93 14.14
N ASN A 13 -4.29 9.53 14.82
CA ASN A 13 -4.19 9.00 16.18
C ASN A 13 -3.24 7.79 16.27
N SER A 14 -3.27 6.89 15.29
CA SER A 14 -2.38 5.71 15.29
C SER A 14 -0.91 6.14 15.21
N ILE A 15 -0.60 7.09 14.32
CA ILE A 15 0.74 7.70 14.18
C ILE A 15 1.16 8.40 15.48
N GLU A 16 0.28 9.21 16.07
CA GLU A 16 0.56 9.94 17.33
C GLU A 16 0.82 8.97 18.50
N THR A 17 0.26 7.77 18.47
CA THR A 17 0.52 6.72 19.46
C THR A 17 1.73 5.84 19.14
N GLY A 18 2.49 6.15 18.08
CA GLY A 18 3.75 5.49 17.74
C GLY A 18 3.66 4.44 16.62
N THR A 19 2.56 4.39 15.87
CA THR A 19 2.47 3.49 14.69
C THR A 19 3.30 4.03 13.54
N VAL A 20 4.22 3.22 13.02
CA VAL A 20 4.92 3.48 11.76
C VAL A 20 4.05 3.02 10.59
N ILE A 21 3.79 3.90 9.63
CA ILE A 21 3.09 3.59 8.39
C ILE A 21 4.07 3.71 7.22
N ARG A 22 4.29 2.59 6.53
CA ARG A 22 4.99 2.51 5.24
C ARG A 22 3.94 2.27 4.15
N ALA A 23 3.64 3.29 3.36
CA ALA A 23 2.64 3.22 2.29
C ALA A 23 3.33 3.22 0.93
N LEU A 24 3.12 2.16 0.15
CA LEU A 24 3.73 1.97 -1.16
C LEU A 24 2.66 1.92 -2.24
N PHE A 25 2.73 2.85 -3.19
CA PHE A 25 1.76 2.99 -4.28
C PHE A 25 2.40 2.71 -5.63
N LEU A 26 1.60 2.24 -6.59
CA LEU A 26 2.03 2.23 -7.98
C LEU A 26 2.21 3.69 -8.45
N ASP A 27 3.25 3.97 -9.23
CA ASP A 27 3.53 5.32 -9.72
C ASP A 27 2.38 5.81 -10.60
N PRO A 28 1.66 6.88 -10.22
CA PRO A 28 0.51 7.37 -10.98
C PRO A 28 0.90 8.00 -12.33
N ASP A 29 2.18 8.27 -12.55
CA ASP A 29 2.75 8.75 -13.80
C ASP A 29 3.58 7.64 -14.51
N GLY A 30 3.58 6.43 -13.95
CA GLY A 30 4.31 5.27 -14.45
C GLY A 30 3.62 4.54 -15.59
N ARG A 31 4.34 3.66 -16.29
CA ARG A 31 3.76 2.87 -17.40
C ARG A 31 2.91 1.70 -16.92
N HIS A 32 3.20 1.16 -15.73
CA HIS A 32 2.54 -0.05 -15.25
C HIS A 32 1.13 0.22 -14.72
N ILE A 33 0.83 1.45 -14.29
CA ILE A 33 -0.54 1.82 -13.91
C ILE A 33 -1.45 1.89 -15.13
N THR A 34 -0.97 2.45 -16.24
CA THR A 34 -1.69 2.46 -17.52
C THR A 34 -1.90 1.04 -18.05
N ALA A 35 -0.88 0.19 -17.98
CA ALA A 35 -1.01 -1.21 -18.38
C ALA A 35 -2.09 -1.93 -17.55
N ARG A 36 -2.17 -1.65 -16.25
CA ARG A 36 -3.20 -2.23 -15.38
C ARG A 36 -4.60 -1.69 -15.67
N GLU A 37 -4.73 -0.39 -15.96
CA GLU A 37 -6.01 0.20 -16.39
C GLU A 37 -6.56 -0.51 -17.64
N GLN A 38 -5.68 -0.78 -18.61
CA GLN A 38 -6.05 -1.50 -19.84
C GLN A 38 -6.47 -2.95 -19.56
N GLU A 39 -5.73 -3.66 -18.69
CA GLU A 39 -6.04 -5.03 -18.29
C GLU A 39 -7.39 -5.13 -17.56
N GLU A 40 -7.75 -4.15 -16.73
CA GLU A 40 -9.05 -4.12 -16.04
C GLU A 40 -10.19 -3.55 -16.90
N GLY A 41 -9.92 -3.13 -18.15
CA GLY A 41 -10.90 -2.47 -19.02
C GLY A 41 -11.38 -1.12 -18.46
N LEU A 42 -10.56 -0.44 -17.65
CA LEU A 42 -10.88 0.84 -17.04
C LEU A 42 -10.61 2.01 -17.98
N PRO A 43 -11.31 3.15 -17.81
CA PRO A 43 -10.97 4.38 -18.51
C PRO A 43 -9.52 4.81 -18.23
N GLU A 44 -8.87 5.37 -19.26
CA GLU A 44 -7.52 5.91 -19.14
C GLU A 44 -7.41 6.93 -17.99
N GLY A 45 -6.39 6.77 -17.16
CA GLY A 45 -6.10 7.64 -16.03
C GLY A 45 -6.98 7.40 -14.80
N HIS A 46 -7.91 6.44 -14.82
CA HIS A 46 -8.80 6.15 -13.70
C HIS A 46 -8.04 5.68 -12.44
N LEU A 47 -7.20 4.66 -12.56
CA LEU A 47 -6.38 4.16 -11.44
C LEU A 47 -5.34 5.20 -11.04
N SER A 48 -4.79 5.91 -12.02
CA SER A 48 -3.84 7.00 -11.80
C SER A 48 -4.43 8.10 -10.92
N MET A 49 -5.64 8.55 -11.23
CA MET A 49 -6.39 9.54 -10.44
C MET A 49 -6.67 9.02 -9.02
N LEU A 50 -7.19 7.79 -8.88
CA LEU A 50 -7.47 7.20 -7.57
C LEU A 50 -6.21 7.06 -6.71
N THR A 51 -5.09 6.71 -7.34
CA THR A 51 -3.80 6.58 -6.65
C THR A 51 -3.29 7.93 -6.16
N ARG A 52 -3.38 9.00 -6.97
CA ARG A 52 -3.07 10.37 -6.53
C ARG A 52 -3.94 10.80 -5.35
N LEU A 53 -5.24 10.54 -5.39
CA LEU A 53 -6.14 10.88 -4.27
C LEU A 53 -5.76 10.15 -2.97
N ASN A 54 -5.37 8.88 -3.06
CA ASN A 54 -4.92 8.10 -1.90
C ASN A 54 -3.61 8.64 -1.30
N ILE A 55 -2.66 9.03 -2.15
CA ILE A 55 -1.39 9.66 -1.75
C ILE A 55 -1.67 11.01 -1.07
N GLU A 56 -2.52 11.85 -1.67
CA GLU A 56 -2.90 13.14 -1.10
C GLU A 56 -3.60 13.00 0.25
N ALA A 57 -4.45 11.98 0.43
CA ALA A 57 -5.09 11.71 1.71
C ALA A 57 -4.06 11.44 2.81
N LEU A 58 -3.06 10.59 2.54
CA LEU A 58 -1.99 10.33 3.51
C LEU A 58 -1.12 11.57 3.74
N ARG A 59 -0.81 12.36 2.71
CA ARG A 59 -0.08 13.62 2.88
C ARG A 59 -0.83 14.60 3.78
N ARG A 60 -2.16 14.71 3.65
CA ARG A 60 -2.99 15.54 4.54
C ARG A 60 -2.96 15.06 6.00
N VAL A 61 -2.87 13.76 6.22
CA VAL A 61 -2.65 13.19 7.56
C VAL A 61 -1.25 13.57 8.06
N GLY A 62 -0.21 13.34 7.26
CA GLY A 62 1.18 13.67 7.57
C GLY A 62 1.39 15.15 7.94
N ALA A 63 0.72 16.07 7.26
CA ALA A 63 0.78 17.50 7.54
C ALA A 63 0.23 17.90 8.93
N LYS A 64 -0.54 17.02 9.58
CA LYS A 64 -1.13 17.22 10.91
C LYS A 64 -0.39 16.49 12.03
N VAL A 65 0.61 15.67 11.68
CA VAL A 65 1.39 14.89 12.66
C VAL A 65 2.23 15.83 13.53
N SER A 66 2.21 15.61 14.83
CA SER A 66 2.99 16.36 15.82
C SER A 66 4.48 16.30 15.55
N PRO A 67 5.28 17.30 15.97
CA PRO A 67 6.73 17.26 15.85
C PRO A 67 7.37 15.99 16.44
N GLU A 68 6.82 15.47 17.54
CA GLU A 68 7.29 14.28 18.26
C GLU A 68 7.05 12.99 17.47
N ALA A 69 5.98 12.93 16.68
CA ALA A 69 5.63 11.79 15.83
C ALA A 69 6.07 11.97 14.36
N ARG A 70 6.88 13.01 14.04
CA ARG A 70 7.43 13.19 12.68
C ARG A 70 8.32 12.00 12.30
N GLY A 71 8.23 11.61 11.03
CA GLY A 71 8.98 10.47 10.49
C GLY A 71 8.34 9.11 10.73
N GLN A 72 7.10 9.07 11.23
CA GLN A 72 6.34 7.82 11.39
C GLN A 72 5.46 7.48 10.18
N LEU A 73 5.33 8.39 9.21
CA LEU A 73 4.59 8.17 7.96
C LEU A 73 5.54 8.32 6.77
N HIS A 74 5.65 7.26 5.98
CA HIS A 74 6.44 7.22 4.75
C HIS A 74 5.54 6.86 3.57
N ILE A 75 5.66 7.60 2.48
CA ILE A 75 4.89 7.39 1.26
C ILE A 75 5.87 7.24 0.10
N HIS A 76 5.85 6.09 -0.55
CA HIS A 76 6.73 5.75 -1.65
C HIS A 76 5.91 5.35 -2.88
N VAL A 77 6.51 5.50 -4.07
CA VAL A 77 5.98 5.02 -5.35
C VAL A 77 6.95 4.10 -6.07
N TYR A 78 6.43 3.13 -6.83
CA TYR A 78 7.21 2.23 -7.68
C TYR A 78 6.55 2.07 -9.05
N ASP A 79 7.35 1.82 -10.10
CA ASP A 79 6.85 1.59 -11.47
C ASP A 79 7.27 0.20 -11.98
N GLU A 80 6.60 -0.84 -11.48
CA GLU A 80 6.80 -2.24 -11.88
C GLU A 80 5.44 -2.95 -12.03
N PRO A 81 5.36 -4.12 -12.69
CA PRO A 81 4.10 -4.84 -12.82
C PRO A 81 3.53 -5.19 -11.44
N ILE A 82 2.31 -4.70 -11.17
CA ILE A 82 1.61 -4.93 -9.93
C ILE A 82 1.09 -6.37 -9.86
N ARG A 83 1.36 -7.07 -8.75
CA ARG A 83 1.01 -8.50 -8.59
C ARG A 83 0.17 -8.78 -7.36
N TYR A 84 0.40 -8.02 -6.29
CA TYR A 84 -0.30 -8.19 -5.02
C TYR A 84 -0.57 -6.83 -4.39
N ASN A 85 -1.73 -6.69 -3.77
CA ASN A 85 -1.97 -5.73 -2.70
C ASN A 85 -1.60 -6.41 -1.38
N ILE A 86 -0.65 -5.83 -0.64
CA ILE A 86 -0.10 -6.40 0.59
C ILE A 86 -0.32 -5.38 1.71
N LEU A 87 -0.98 -5.82 2.79
CA LEU A 87 -1.08 -5.08 4.04
C LEU A 87 -0.45 -5.91 5.15
N ILE A 88 0.54 -5.36 5.85
CA ILE A 88 1.20 -6.00 7.00
C ILE A 88 0.91 -5.17 8.24
N THR A 89 0.45 -5.82 9.30
CA THR A 89 0.16 -5.20 10.60
C THR A 89 0.99 -5.85 11.70
N ASP A 90 1.63 -5.02 12.53
CA ASP A 90 2.40 -5.42 13.72
C ASP A 90 3.47 -6.50 13.49
N GLN A 91 3.96 -6.62 12.25
CA GLN A 91 4.92 -7.66 11.86
C GLN A 91 4.45 -9.09 12.23
N ALA A 92 3.14 -9.30 12.29
CA ALA A 92 2.54 -10.56 12.77
C ALA A 92 1.36 -11.05 11.93
N LYS A 93 0.68 -10.15 11.20
CA LYS A 93 -0.43 -10.52 10.31
C LYS A 93 -0.26 -9.81 8.98
N CYS A 94 -0.54 -10.51 7.89
CA CYS A 94 -0.66 -9.89 6.58
C CYS A 94 -1.92 -10.31 5.83
N VAL A 95 -2.46 -9.36 5.08
CA VAL A 95 -3.57 -9.55 4.15
C VAL A 95 -2.99 -9.37 2.75
N VAL A 96 -3.15 -10.38 1.91
CA VAL A 96 -2.59 -10.41 0.57
C VAL A 96 -3.70 -10.69 -0.42
N GLN A 97 -3.83 -9.82 -1.41
CA GLN A 97 -4.78 -9.96 -2.48
C GLN A 97 -4.01 -9.90 -3.82
N PRO A 98 -3.92 -11.00 -4.60
CA PRO A 98 -3.36 -10.94 -5.94
C PRO A 98 -4.18 -10.01 -6.83
N TYR A 99 -3.52 -9.40 -7.81
CA TYR A 99 -4.21 -8.76 -8.93
C TYR A 99 -4.39 -9.80 -10.02
N LEU A 100 -5.63 -10.26 -10.23
CA LEU A 100 -5.95 -11.23 -11.27
C LEU A 100 -6.00 -10.54 -12.66
N PRO A 101 -5.63 -11.26 -13.74
CA PRO A 101 -5.87 -10.80 -15.10
C PRO A 101 -7.36 -10.63 -15.38
N ASP A 102 -7.70 -9.60 -16.18
CA ASP A 102 -9.06 -9.32 -16.66
C ASP A 102 -10.13 -9.18 -15.56
N ALA A 103 -9.71 -9.00 -14.30
CA ALA A 103 -10.58 -8.90 -13.15
C ALA A 103 -10.20 -7.68 -12.31
N ARG A 104 -11.21 -7.01 -11.77
CA ARG A 104 -10.99 -5.87 -10.89
C ARG A 104 -10.39 -6.35 -9.58
N GLY A 105 -9.59 -5.49 -8.94
CA GLY A 105 -9.01 -5.81 -7.63
C GLY A 105 -10.05 -6.27 -6.59
N VAL A 106 -11.27 -5.75 -6.63
CA VAL A 106 -12.36 -6.11 -5.69
C VAL A 106 -12.86 -7.56 -5.83
N GLU A 107 -12.64 -8.17 -6.99
CA GLU A 107 -13.08 -9.54 -7.31
C GLU A 107 -11.99 -10.57 -7.00
N SER A 108 -10.80 -10.11 -6.63
CA SER A 108 -9.65 -10.98 -6.38
C SER A 108 -9.73 -11.65 -5.01
N PRO A 109 -9.38 -12.95 -4.90
CA PRO A 109 -9.38 -13.66 -3.63
C PRO A 109 -8.43 -12.98 -2.63
N THR A 110 -8.73 -13.09 -1.34
CA THR A 110 -7.88 -12.51 -0.28
C THR A 110 -7.38 -13.60 0.64
N LEU A 111 -6.07 -13.62 0.86
CA LEU A 111 -5.41 -14.48 1.82
C LEU A 111 -5.17 -13.67 3.11
N VAL A 112 -5.60 -14.23 4.24
CA VAL A 112 -5.24 -13.72 5.57
C VAL A 112 -4.23 -14.68 6.17
N ILE A 113 -3.05 -14.16 6.49
CA ILE A 113 -1.90 -14.96 6.91
C ILE A 113 -1.45 -14.44 8.28
N GLU A 114 -1.25 -15.35 9.21
CA GLU A 114 -0.65 -15.07 10.51
C GLU A 114 0.78 -15.61 10.52
N LYS A 115 1.68 -14.86 11.16
CA LYS A 115 3.07 -15.25 11.31
C LYS A 115 3.17 -16.45 12.25
N ASP A 116 3.90 -17.45 11.80
CA ASP A 116 4.37 -18.56 12.64
C ASP A 116 5.87 -18.34 12.88
N ASP A 117 6.27 -18.18 14.15
CA ASP A 117 7.67 -17.98 14.52
C ASP A 117 8.49 -19.28 14.48
N ALA A 118 7.83 -20.45 14.47
CA ALA A 118 8.52 -21.74 14.42
C ALA A 118 9.01 -22.10 13.02
N VAL A 119 8.31 -21.65 11.97
CA VAL A 119 8.62 -22.00 10.57
C VAL A 119 8.46 -20.79 9.65
N PRO A 120 9.48 -20.43 8.85
CA PRO A 120 9.33 -19.43 7.80
C PRO A 120 8.24 -19.87 6.80
N GLY A 121 7.17 -19.08 6.71
CA GLY A 121 6.02 -19.38 5.86
C GLY A 121 5.63 -18.23 4.92
N LEU A 122 4.34 -18.21 4.55
CA LEU A 122 3.79 -17.20 3.65
C LEU A 122 3.98 -15.77 4.19
N PHE A 123 3.91 -15.58 5.52
CA PHE A 123 4.14 -14.26 6.12
C PHE A 123 5.53 -13.72 5.77
N ALA A 124 6.58 -14.52 6.01
CA ALA A 124 7.96 -14.12 5.71
C ALA A 124 8.16 -13.84 4.22
N THR A 125 7.53 -14.66 3.36
CA THR A 125 7.56 -14.48 1.91
C THR A 125 7.00 -13.11 1.49
N PHE A 126 5.78 -12.77 1.94
CA PHE A 126 5.15 -11.52 1.54
C PHE A 126 5.75 -10.29 2.22
N SER A 127 6.30 -10.43 3.43
CA SER A 127 7.12 -9.37 4.05
C SER A 127 8.34 -9.08 3.21
N GLN A 128 9.08 -10.11 2.78
CA GLN A 128 10.26 -9.94 1.94
C GLN A 128 9.92 -9.33 0.58
N VAL A 129 8.77 -9.70 -0.02
CA VAL A 129 8.30 -9.06 -1.26
C VAL A 129 8.05 -7.57 -1.03
N PHE A 130 7.35 -7.21 0.04
CA PHE A 130 7.09 -5.80 0.37
C PHE A 130 8.40 -5.03 0.60
N ASP A 131 9.28 -5.53 1.46
CA ASP A 131 10.54 -4.85 1.79
C ASP A 131 11.44 -4.72 0.56
N SER A 132 11.52 -5.76 -0.28
CA SER A 132 12.26 -5.71 -1.54
C SER A 132 11.74 -4.61 -2.48
N MET A 133 10.42 -4.48 -2.61
CA MET A 133 9.80 -3.41 -3.42
C MET A 133 10.03 -2.04 -2.79
N TRP A 134 9.95 -1.94 -1.48
CA TRP A 134 10.18 -0.71 -0.72
C TRP A 134 11.59 -0.15 -0.94
N ASP A 135 12.62 -1.00 -0.86
CA ASP A 135 14.03 -0.60 -0.94
C ASP A 135 14.43 0.06 -2.28
N ARG A 136 13.69 -0.25 -3.35
CA ARG A 136 13.92 0.31 -4.69
C ARG A 136 12.86 1.33 -5.12
N ALA A 137 11.86 1.57 -4.27
CA ALA A 137 10.83 2.56 -4.50
C ALA A 137 11.36 3.98 -4.28
N LYS A 138 10.72 4.96 -4.91
CA LYS A 138 11.04 6.38 -4.75
C LYS A 138 10.17 6.98 -3.67
N GLU A 139 10.77 7.68 -2.71
CA GLU A 139 10.01 8.45 -1.73
C GLU A 139 9.27 9.61 -2.41
N THR A 140 8.02 9.83 -2.03
CA THR A 140 7.23 10.98 -2.47
C THR A 140 7.18 12.00 -1.35
N GLY A 141 7.74 13.19 -1.57
CA GLY A 141 7.75 14.30 -0.62
C GLY A 141 6.38 14.87 -0.27
#